data_AF-A0A9D1H0X0-F1
#
_entry.id   AF-A0A9D1H0X0-F1
#
_cell.length_a   1.000
_cell.length_b   1.000
_cell.length_c   1.000
_cell.angle_alpha   90.00
_cell.angle_beta   90.00
_cell.angle_gamma   90.00
#
_symmetry.space_group_name_H-M   'P 1'
#
loop_
_entity.id
_entity.type
_entity.pdbx_description
1 polymer ?
#
loop_
_entity_poly.entity_id
_entity_poly.type
_entity_poly.pdbx_seq_one_letter_code
_entity_poly.pdbx_strand_id
1 'polypeptide(L)'
;MTGTGVSDRGWSRGQRPVVDQRGSGTVLAVMAIAVVAATAVVAAVVAGLVVAREQVAAAADQTALSAARAQANGEDACAVAAEIAERNGTDLRDCEVVAELTSFVVTVTVTKDLDPHWPGLPDRVEATAHAGRP
;
A
#
# COMPACT_ATOMS: atom_id res chain seq x y z
N MET A 1 96.65 2.98 -0.60
CA MET A 1 96.03 1.68 -0.26
C MET A 1 94.56 1.95 0.03
N THR A 2 93.73 1.64 -0.96
CA THR A 2 92.27 1.76 -0.95
C THR A 2 91.67 0.61 -0.14
N GLY A 3 90.90 0.93 0.89
CA GLY A 3 90.17 -0.04 1.73
C GLY A 3 88.68 0.26 1.70
N THR A 4 88.01 -0.46 0.81
CA THR A 4 86.57 -0.71 0.61
C THR A 4 85.60 -0.32 1.73
N GLY A 5 84.56 0.42 1.34
CA GLY A 5 83.35 0.62 2.12
C GLY A 5 82.52 -0.67 2.28
N VAL A 6 81.75 -0.69 3.36
CA VAL A 6 80.63 -1.61 3.57
C VAL A 6 79.38 -0.74 3.70
N SER A 7 78.51 -0.84 2.70
CA SER A 7 77.17 -0.28 2.71
C SER A 7 76.27 -1.17 3.53
N ASP A 8 75.94 -0.74 4.75
CA ASP A 8 74.85 -1.32 5.53
C ASP A 8 73.51 -0.93 4.88
N ARG A 9 73.03 -1.79 3.98
CA ARG A 9 71.65 -1.75 3.48
C ARG A 9 70.71 -2.27 4.57
N GLY A 10 70.42 -1.41 5.54
CA GLY A 10 69.38 -1.65 6.54
C GLY A 10 68.04 -1.90 5.87
N TRP A 11 67.47 -3.07 6.15
CA TRP A 11 66.23 -3.57 5.60
C TRP A 11 65.08 -2.55 5.64
N SER A 12 64.54 -2.28 4.46
CA SER A 12 63.24 -1.64 4.25
C SER A 12 62.16 -2.47 4.93
N ARG A 13 61.78 -2.10 6.16
CA ARG A 13 60.57 -2.60 6.81
C ARG A 13 59.39 -2.21 5.91
N GLY A 14 58.81 -3.20 5.24
CA GLY A 14 57.55 -3.03 4.54
C GLY A 14 56.50 -2.50 5.53
N GLN A 15 56.13 -1.24 5.38
CA GLN A 15 54.94 -0.68 6.01
C GLN A 15 53.76 -1.42 5.37
N ARG A 16 53.25 -2.45 6.04
CA ARG A 16 51.92 -2.97 5.72
C ARG A 16 50.95 -1.84 6.05
N PRO A 17 50.19 -1.30 5.09
CA PRO A 17 49.13 -0.37 5.41
C PRO A 17 48.19 -1.10 6.37
N VAL A 18 48.09 -0.59 7.60
CA VAL A 18 47.07 -1.02 8.54
C VAL A 18 45.76 -0.55 7.91
N VAL A 19 45.07 -1.47 7.25
CA VAL A 19 43.78 -1.17 6.62
C VAL A 19 42.84 -0.79 7.75
N ASP A 20 42.40 0.47 7.74
CA ASP A 20 41.64 1.07 8.81
C ASP A 20 40.23 0.45 8.88
N GLN A 21 40.12 -0.63 9.65
CA GLN A 21 38.88 -1.40 9.84
C GLN A 21 37.76 -0.60 10.55
N ARG A 22 38.03 0.62 11.02
CA ARG A 22 37.03 1.48 11.68
C ARG A 22 35.98 2.03 10.70
N GLY A 23 36.32 2.17 9.42
CA GLY A 23 35.37 2.63 8.39
C GLY A 23 34.38 1.55 7.93
N SER A 24 34.78 0.28 7.92
CA SER A 24 33.93 -0.81 7.39
C SER A 24 32.74 -1.13 8.30
N GLY A 25 32.95 -1.14 9.63
CA GLY A 25 31.88 -1.45 10.58
C GLY A 25 30.75 -0.43 10.60
N THR A 26 31.08 0.86 10.44
CA THR A 26 30.07 1.94 10.41
C THR A 26 29.32 1.96 9.09
N VAL A 27 30.00 1.73 7.96
CA VAL A 27 29.34 1.61 6.64
C VAL A 27 28.36 0.45 6.62
N LEU A 28 28.74 -0.72 7.13
CA LEU A 28 27.83 -1.87 7.22
C LEU A 28 26.63 -1.60 8.13
N ALA A 29 26.84 -0.95 9.27
CA ALA A 29 25.76 -0.57 10.18
C ALA A 29 24.80 0.43 9.55
N VAL A 30 25.31 1.47 8.87
CA VAL A 30 24.50 2.46 8.16
C VAL A 30 23.71 1.80 7.04
N MET A 31 24.31 0.90 6.26
CA MET A 31 23.61 0.16 5.21
C MET A 31 22.51 -0.73 5.78
N ALA A 32 22.76 -1.44 6.89
CA ALA A 32 21.74 -2.26 7.53
C ALA A 32 20.56 -1.40 8.03
N ILE A 33 20.84 -0.27 8.68
CA ILE A 33 19.81 0.68 9.13
C ILE A 33 19.04 1.24 7.92
N ALA A 34 19.73 1.62 6.85
CA ALA A 34 19.09 2.14 5.64
C ALA A 34 18.17 1.10 4.99
N VAL A 35 18.58 -0.18 4.94
CA VAL A 35 17.73 -1.27 4.44
C VAL A 35 16.51 -1.47 5.33
N VAL A 36 16.67 -1.51 6.66
CA VAL A 36 15.53 -1.66 7.59
C VAL A 36 14.58 -0.47 7.51
N ALA A 37 15.11 0.75 7.41
CA ALA A 37 14.30 1.95 7.23
C ALA A 37 13.55 1.93 5.88
N ALA A 38 14.22 1.53 4.80
CA ALA A 38 13.61 1.41 3.48
C ALA A 38 12.49 0.36 3.47
N THR A 39 12.69 -0.82 4.07
CA THR A 39 11.65 -1.84 4.16
C THR A 39 10.47 -1.39 5.01
N ALA A 40 10.71 -0.66 6.12
CA ALA A 40 9.64 -0.09 6.93
C ALA A 40 8.81 0.95 6.16
N VAL A 41 9.46 1.82 5.37
CA VAL A 41 8.76 2.78 4.50
C VAL A 41 7.90 2.06 3.46
N VAL A 42 8.45 1.04 2.80
CA VAL A 42 7.67 0.24 1.82
C VAL A 42 6.47 -0.42 2.49
N ALA A 43 6.65 -1.02 3.67
CA ALA A 43 5.56 -1.65 4.42
C ALA A 43 4.48 -0.62 4.81
N ALA A 44 4.86 0.59 5.21
CA ALA A 44 3.92 1.66 5.54
C ALA A 44 3.10 2.10 4.31
N VAL A 45 3.73 2.23 3.14
CA VAL A 45 3.05 2.55 1.89
C VAL A 45 2.05 1.46 1.50
N VAL A 46 2.46 0.19 1.58
CA VAL A 46 1.58 -0.95 1.29
C VAL A 46 0.42 -1.02 2.29
N ALA A 47 0.67 -0.81 3.57
CA ALA A 47 -0.39 -0.79 4.59
C ALA A 47 -1.41 0.33 4.33
N GLY A 48 -0.95 1.54 3.99
CA GLY A 48 -1.83 2.65 3.63
C GLY A 48 -2.72 2.32 2.41
N LEU A 49 -2.14 1.65 1.42
CA LEU A 49 -2.87 1.17 0.24
C LEU A 49 -3.93 0.12 0.56
N VAL A 50 -3.60 -0.84 1.41
CA VAL A 50 -4.53 -1.90 1.82
C VAL A 50 -5.68 -1.31 2.64
N VAL A 51 -5.37 -0.45 3.62
CA VAL A 51 -6.37 0.21 4.46
C VAL A 51 -7.31 1.10 3.63
N ALA A 52 -6.81 1.78 2.61
CA ALA A 52 -7.65 2.55 1.70
C ALA A 52 -8.62 1.66 0.92
N ARG A 53 -8.17 0.50 0.43
CA ARG A 53 -9.01 -0.47 -0.29
C ARG A 53 -10.07 -1.11 0.62
N GLU A 54 -9.68 -1.51 1.82
CA GLU A 54 -10.59 -2.15 2.78
C GLU A 54 -11.75 -1.23 3.18
N GLN A 55 -11.48 0.08 3.34
CA GLN A 55 -12.53 1.04 3.68
C GLN A 55 -13.59 1.18 2.58
N VAL A 56 -13.17 1.23 1.31
CA VAL A 56 -14.10 1.34 0.17
C VAL A 56 -14.89 0.03 0.01
N ALA A 57 -14.24 -1.12 0.21
CA ALA A 57 -14.92 -2.41 0.20
C ALA A 57 -15.99 -2.52 1.31
N ALA A 58 -15.67 -2.12 2.54
CA ALA A 58 -16.62 -2.12 3.66
C ALA A 58 -17.81 -1.16 3.44
N ALA A 59 -17.59 -0.04 2.76
CA ALA A 59 -18.66 0.88 2.36
C ALA A 59 -19.54 0.28 1.26
N ALA A 60 -18.95 -0.40 0.27
CA ALA A 60 -19.67 -1.10 -0.79
C ALA A 60 -20.59 -2.18 -0.22
N ASP A 61 -20.10 -2.99 0.73
CA ASP A 61 -20.89 -4.06 1.37
C ASP A 61 -22.11 -3.52 2.14
N GLN A 62 -21.94 -2.40 2.87
CA GLN A 62 -23.06 -1.75 3.57
C GLN A 62 -24.10 -1.23 2.60
N THR A 63 -23.64 -0.60 1.52
CA THR A 63 -24.49 -0.04 0.46
C THR A 63 -25.27 -1.14 -0.26
N ALA A 64 -24.61 -2.26 -0.61
CA ALA A 64 -25.24 -3.40 -1.24
C ALA A 64 -26.31 -4.01 -0.33
N LEU A 65 -26.01 -4.20 0.96
CA LEU A 65 -26.93 -4.80 1.90
C LEU A 65 -28.16 -3.90 2.18
N SER A 66 -27.98 -2.58 2.28
CA SER A 66 -29.09 -1.65 2.40
C SER A 66 -29.96 -1.63 1.15
N ALA A 67 -29.35 -1.64 -0.03
CA ALA A 67 -30.06 -1.67 -1.30
C ALA A 67 -30.86 -2.98 -1.46
N ALA A 68 -30.26 -4.12 -1.09
CA ALA A 68 -30.96 -5.41 -1.10
C ALA A 68 -32.13 -5.46 -0.11
N ARG A 69 -32.01 -4.81 1.06
CA ARG A 69 -33.12 -4.69 2.02
C ARG A 69 -34.24 -3.80 1.47
N ALA A 70 -33.90 -2.67 0.87
CA ALA A 70 -34.86 -1.79 0.21
C ALA A 70 -35.61 -2.55 -0.90
N GLN A 71 -34.89 -3.29 -1.74
CA GLN A 71 -35.50 -4.14 -2.77
C GLN A 71 -36.46 -5.18 -2.17
N ALA A 72 -36.07 -5.83 -1.06
CA ALA A 72 -36.92 -6.80 -0.38
C ALA A 72 -38.19 -6.18 0.25
N ASN A 73 -38.15 -4.89 0.57
CA ASN A 73 -39.28 -4.13 1.10
C ASN A 73 -40.16 -3.51 0.00
N GLY A 74 -39.77 -3.63 -1.28
CA GLY A 74 -40.44 -2.98 -2.41
C GLY A 74 -40.13 -1.49 -2.55
N GLU A 75 -39.03 -1.03 -1.96
CA GLU A 75 -38.50 0.33 -2.08
C GLU A 75 -37.51 0.43 -3.25
N ASP A 76 -37.15 1.65 -3.65
CA ASP A 76 -36.13 1.87 -4.69
C ASP A 76 -34.72 1.60 -4.13
N ALA A 77 -34.17 0.44 -4.49
CA ALA A 77 -32.86 0.00 -4.05
C ALA A 77 -31.72 0.95 -4.45
N CYS A 78 -31.79 1.57 -5.63
CA CYS A 78 -30.72 2.45 -6.10
C CYS A 78 -30.80 3.83 -5.48
N ALA A 79 -32.00 4.33 -5.18
CA ALA A 79 -32.15 5.55 -4.39
C ALA A 79 -31.56 5.37 -2.98
N VAL A 80 -31.83 4.23 -2.32
CA VAL A 80 -31.26 3.91 -1.00
C VAL A 80 -29.75 3.69 -1.08
N ALA A 81 -29.25 3.02 -2.14
CA ALA A 81 -27.82 2.85 -2.36
C ALA A 81 -27.09 4.20 -2.45
N ALA A 82 -27.67 5.18 -3.17
CA ALA A 82 -27.07 6.51 -3.30
C ALA A 82 -26.97 7.22 -1.95
N GLU A 83 -28.04 7.20 -1.15
CA GLU A 83 -28.04 7.83 0.18
C GLU A 83 -26.99 7.20 1.11
N ILE A 84 -26.86 5.87 1.10
CA ILE A 84 -25.90 5.17 1.94
C ILE A 84 -24.46 5.37 1.46
N ALA A 85 -24.23 5.41 0.14
CA ALA A 85 -22.91 5.73 -0.41
C ALA A 85 -22.46 7.13 0.06
N GLU A 86 -23.32 8.15 -0.08
CA GLU A 86 -23.03 9.52 0.35
C GLU A 86 -22.73 9.60 1.84
N ARG A 87 -23.52 8.90 2.69
CA ARG A 87 -23.28 8.83 4.14
C ARG A 87 -21.94 8.19 4.50
N ASN A 88 -21.42 7.29 3.66
CA ASN A 88 -20.11 6.67 3.83
C ASN A 88 -18.95 7.50 3.24
N GLY A 89 -19.24 8.67 2.65
CA GLY A 89 -18.25 9.50 1.96
C GLY A 89 -17.70 8.80 0.70
N THR A 90 -18.59 8.10 -0.01
CA THR A 90 -18.31 7.44 -1.28
C THR A 90 -19.36 7.84 -2.30
N ASP A 91 -18.99 7.91 -3.57
CA ASP A 91 -19.93 8.22 -4.64
C ASP A 91 -20.45 6.93 -5.26
N LEU A 92 -21.77 6.82 -5.42
CA LEU A 92 -22.37 5.72 -6.16
C LEU A 92 -22.10 5.92 -7.65
N ARG A 93 -21.34 5.00 -8.24
CA ARG A 93 -20.93 5.07 -9.65
C ARG A 93 -21.86 4.29 -10.57
N ASP A 94 -22.33 3.13 -10.09
CA ASP A 94 -23.27 2.26 -10.79
C ASP A 94 -24.18 1.53 -9.79
N CYS A 95 -25.41 1.26 -10.21
CA CYS A 95 -26.37 0.47 -9.45
C CYS A 95 -27.28 -0.30 -10.41
N GLU A 96 -27.23 -1.62 -10.31
CA GLU A 96 -28.02 -2.53 -11.13
C GLU A 96 -28.83 -3.47 -10.24
N VAL A 97 -30.12 -3.59 -10.53
CA VAL A 97 -31.02 -4.54 -9.87
C VAL A 97 -31.45 -5.57 -10.90
N VAL A 98 -31.04 -6.81 -10.70
CA VAL A 98 -31.46 -7.96 -11.51
C VAL A 98 -32.46 -8.76 -10.68
N ALA A 99 -33.72 -8.81 -11.12
CA ALA A 99 -34.79 -9.53 -10.42
C ALA A 99 -35.39 -10.63 -11.31
N GLU A 100 -35.56 -11.81 -10.73
CA GLU A 100 -36.27 -12.97 -11.28
C GLU A 100 -37.53 -13.27 -10.43
N LEU A 101 -38.27 -14.33 -10.77
CA LEU A 101 -39.52 -14.68 -10.11
C LEU A 101 -39.38 -14.97 -8.60
N THR A 102 -38.22 -15.50 -8.18
CA THR A 102 -37.97 -15.92 -6.78
C THR A 102 -36.67 -15.38 -6.20
N SER A 103 -35.82 -14.79 -7.03
CA SER A 103 -34.48 -14.34 -6.66
C SER A 103 -34.25 -12.92 -7.15
N PHE A 104 -33.35 -12.21 -6.49
CA PHE A 104 -32.88 -10.91 -6.96
C PHE A 104 -31.45 -10.69 -6.49
N VAL A 105 -30.69 -9.95 -7.28
CA VAL A 105 -29.32 -9.52 -6.98
C VAL A 105 -29.23 -8.03 -7.27
N VAL A 106 -28.75 -7.28 -6.28
CA VAL A 106 -28.41 -5.87 -6.41
C VAL A 106 -26.89 -5.76 -6.48
N THR A 107 -26.39 -5.19 -7.56
CA THR A 107 -24.98 -4.86 -7.78
C THR A 107 -24.81 -3.36 -7.58
N VAL A 108 -23.86 -2.98 -6.72
CA VAL A 108 -23.52 -1.58 -6.50
C VAL A 108 -22.02 -1.38 -6.68
N THR A 109 -21.67 -0.29 -7.34
CA THR A 109 -20.28 0.14 -7.52
C THR A 109 -20.12 1.51 -6.90
N VAL A 110 -19.21 1.63 -5.94
CA VAL A 110 -18.91 2.88 -5.25
C VAL A 110 -17.46 3.29 -5.48
N THR A 111 -17.22 4.60 -5.53
CA THR A 111 -15.88 5.18 -5.68
C THR A 111 -15.57 6.10 -4.52
N LYS A 112 -14.30 6.16 -4.14
CA LYS A 112 -13.79 7.14 -3.18
C LYS A 112 -12.56 7.84 -3.73
N ASP A 113 -12.57 9.16 -3.68
CA ASP A 113 -11.40 9.99 -3.94
C ASP A 113 -10.44 9.92 -2.75
N LEU A 114 -9.15 9.69 -3.02
CA LEU A 114 -8.12 9.63 -1.99
C LEU A 114 -7.44 10.99 -1.85
N ASP A 115 -7.93 11.81 -0.92
CA ASP A 115 -7.24 13.03 -0.48
C ASP A 115 -6.41 12.76 0.80
N PRO A 116 -5.12 13.15 0.85
CA PRO A 116 -4.35 13.89 -0.17
C PRO A 116 -3.76 13.00 -1.27
N HIS A 117 -3.67 13.54 -2.48
CA HIS A 117 -3.03 12.90 -3.64
C HIS A 117 -1.55 12.57 -3.34
N TRP A 118 -1.23 11.29 -3.12
CA TRP A 118 0.14 10.87 -2.85
C TRP A 118 0.83 10.42 -4.15
N PRO A 119 2.05 10.88 -4.45
CA PRO A 119 2.76 10.47 -5.66
C PRO A 119 2.96 8.95 -5.69
N GLY A 120 2.37 8.29 -6.71
CA GLY A 120 2.44 6.85 -6.93
C GLY A 120 1.21 6.05 -6.50
N LEU A 121 0.18 6.69 -5.92
CA LEU A 121 -1.10 6.07 -5.60
C LEU A 121 -2.17 6.44 -6.64
N PRO A 122 -3.15 5.55 -6.93
CA PRO A 122 -4.28 5.91 -7.76
C PRO A 122 -5.16 6.96 -7.05
N ASP A 123 -5.61 7.96 -7.81
CA ASP A 123 -6.42 9.07 -7.27
C ASP A 123 -7.83 8.62 -6.83
N ARG A 124 -8.28 7.48 -7.35
CA ARG A 124 -9.57 6.86 -7.04
C ARG A 124 -9.44 5.39 -6.76
N VAL A 125 -10.20 4.94 -5.76
CA VAL A 125 -10.41 3.52 -5.48
C VAL A 125 -11.89 3.21 -5.71
N GLU A 126 -12.13 2.17 -6.49
CA GLU A 126 -13.45 1.65 -6.82
C GLU A 126 -13.63 0.30 -6.15
N ALA A 127 -14.83 0.06 -5.60
CA ALA A 127 -15.24 -1.25 -5.10
C ALA A 127 -16.63 -1.58 -5.60
N THR A 128 -16.84 -2.83 -5.99
CA THR A 128 -18.13 -3.36 -6.40
C THR A 128 -18.56 -4.44 -5.42
N ALA A 129 -19.83 -4.40 -4.99
CA ALA A 129 -20.43 -5.36 -4.09
C ALA A 129 -21.77 -5.85 -4.62
N HIS A 130 -22.12 -7.10 -4.29
CA HIS A 130 -23.35 -7.76 -4.73
C HIS A 130 -24.12 -8.26 -3.52
N ALA A 131 -25.43 -8.00 -3.45
CA ALA A 131 -26.29 -8.47 -2.37
C ALA A 131 -27.67 -8.88 -2.89
N GLY A 132 -28.21 -9.99 -2.37
CA GLY A 132 -29.46 -10.52 -2.87
C GLY A 132 -29.85 -11.86 -2.27
N ARG A 133 -31.00 -12.38 -2.69
CA ARG A 133 -31.38 -13.78 -2.46
C ARG A 133 -31.27 -14.52 -3.79
N PRO A 134 -30.37 -15.51 -3.92
CA PRO A 134 -30.33 -16.39 -5.08
C PRO A 134 -31.53 -17.34 -5.12
#